data_AF-A0A5J4W7C6-F1
#
_entry.id   AF-A0A5J4W7C6-F1
#
_cell.length_a   1.000
_cell.length_b   1.000
_cell.length_c   1.000
_cell.angle_alpha   90.00
_cell.angle_beta   90.00
_cell.angle_gamma   90.00
#
_symmetry.space_group_name_H-M   'P 1'
#
loop_
_entity.id
_entity.type
_entity.pdbx_description
1 polymer ?
#
loop_
_entity_poly.entity_id
_entity_poly.type
_entity_poly.pdbx_seq_one_letter_code
_entity_poly.pdbx_strand_id
1 'polypeptide(L)'
;MKDIDDKLNVQPPSTTSITPKPVAAEIIIIPQYRLIQALRPFNINYGGIKFYQLRNKVVHNFGLQFREEFLGFVFASFPEELWPFSKHALVLGDDVGHKQNVMGYISEKGPYLGVSIGSVDQITSIKGNTHIAIADIYYTDYKSLKRATSDVNGDGKINIVDDWHIILLLME
;
A
#
# COMPACT_ATOMS: atom_id res chain seq x y z
N MET A 1 -38.11 0.25 -50.35
CA MET A 1 -37.65 0.01 -48.97
C MET A 1 -37.41 -1.49 -48.85
N LYS A 2 -36.17 -1.91 -48.61
CA LYS A 2 -35.76 -3.33 -48.60
C LYS A 2 -35.20 -3.60 -47.20
N ASP A 3 -35.91 -4.41 -46.42
CA ASP A 3 -35.45 -4.93 -45.13
C ASP A 3 -34.23 -5.82 -45.36
N ILE A 4 -33.15 -5.56 -44.62
CA ILE A 4 -32.00 -6.46 -44.52
C ILE A 4 -31.92 -6.84 -43.04
N ASP A 5 -32.56 -7.97 -42.72
CA ASP A 5 -32.41 -8.69 -41.46
C ASP A 5 -30.98 -9.27 -41.37
N ASP A 6 -30.00 -8.44 -41.03
CA ASP A 6 -28.67 -8.91 -40.64
C ASP A 6 -28.72 -9.43 -39.20
N LYS A 7 -29.16 -10.69 -39.07
CA LYS A 7 -29.02 -11.46 -37.82
C LYS A 7 -27.53 -11.68 -37.55
N LEU A 8 -26.98 -10.96 -36.57
CA LEU A 8 -25.65 -11.19 -36.02
C LEU A 8 -25.53 -12.65 -35.57
N ASN A 9 -24.79 -13.46 -36.34
CA ASN A 9 -24.46 -14.82 -35.96
C ASN A 9 -23.26 -14.77 -35.01
N VAL A 10 -23.52 -14.61 -33.70
CA VAL A 10 -22.49 -14.65 -32.67
C VAL A 10 -22.13 -16.11 -32.43
N GLN A 11 -20.96 -16.54 -32.89
CA GLN A 11 -20.42 -17.86 -32.59
C GLN A 11 -20.15 -17.97 -31.08
N PRO A 12 -20.60 -19.03 -30.39
CA PRO A 12 -20.32 -19.18 -28.97
C PRO A 12 -18.81 -19.24 -28.73
N PRO A 13 -18.30 -18.61 -27.65
CA PRO A 13 -16.88 -18.63 -27.34
C PRO A 13 -16.42 -20.09 -27.17
N SER A 14 -15.26 -20.41 -27.76
CA SER A 14 -14.61 -21.70 -27.58
C SER A 14 -14.40 -21.95 -26.09
N THR A 15 -15.07 -22.97 -25.54
CA THR A 15 -14.87 -23.45 -24.18
C THR A 15 -13.53 -24.19 -24.09
N THR A 16 -12.44 -23.45 -24.21
CA THR A 16 -11.14 -23.92 -23.73
C THR A 16 -11.21 -23.81 -22.21
N SER A 17 -11.38 -24.95 -21.53
CA SER A 17 -11.25 -25.04 -20.08
C SER A 17 -9.84 -24.61 -19.69
N ILE A 18 -9.68 -23.35 -19.30
CA ILE A 18 -8.44 -22.87 -18.69
C ILE A 18 -8.43 -23.48 -17.29
N THR A 19 -7.69 -24.57 -17.09
CA THR A 19 -7.43 -25.09 -15.75
C THR A 19 -6.86 -23.94 -14.91
N PRO A 20 -7.53 -23.48 -13.83
CA PRO A 20 -6.99 -22.42 -13.01
C PRO A 20 -5.69 -22.94 -12.41
N LYS A 21 -4.55 -22.41 -12.85
CA LYS A 21 -3.28 -22.71 -12.19
C LYS A 21 -3.41 -22.17 -10.76
N PRO A 22 -3.34 -23.01 -9.72
CA PRO A 22 -3.37 -22.51 -8.35
C PRO A 22 -2.15 -21.61 -8.18
N VAL A 23 -2.37 -20.30 -8.08
CA VAL A 23 -1.29 -19.36 -7.80
C VAL A 23 -1.18 -19.30 -6.28
N ALA A 24 -0.13 -19.94 -5.75
CA ALA A 24 0.20 -19.80 -4.34
C ALA A 24 0.74 -18.39 -4.08
N ALA A 25 0.40 -17.82 -2.93
CA ALA A 25 1.02 -16.59 -2.47
C ALA A 25 2.47 -16.87 -2.07
N GLU A 26 3.40 -16.06 -2.56
CA GLU A 26 4.79 -16.06 -2.11
C GLU A 26 4.91 -15.28 -0.80
N ILE A 27 5.75 -15.77 0.11
CA ILE A 27 6.01 -15.12 1.39
C ILE A 27 7.44 -14.60 1.37
N ILE A 28 7.57 -13.27 1.36
CA ILE A 28 8.85 -12.59 1.45
C ILE A 28 9.03 -12.10 2.88
N ILE A 29 10.17 -12.43 3.49
CA ILE A 29 10.48 -12.07 4.88
C ILE A 29 11.62 -11.06 4.88
N ILE A 30 11.35 -9.85 5.35
CA ILE A 30 12.38 -8.84 5.60
C ILE A 30 12.90 -9.04 7.04
N PRO A 31 14.17 -9.42 7.23
CA PRO A 31 14.72 -9.64 8.56
C PRO A 31 14.73 -8.37 9.41
N GLN A 32 14.53 -8.52 10.72
CA GLN A 32 14.51 -7.40 11.67
C GLN A 32 15.78 -6.54 11.61
N TYR A 33 16.95 -7.13 11.35
CA TYR A 33 18.22 -6.37 11.29
C TYR A 33 18.28 -5.40 10.10
N ARG A 34 17.37 -5.50 9.12
CA ARG A 34 17.23 -4.56 8.01
C ARG A 34 16.41 -3.31 8.39
N LEU A 35 15.78 -3.28 9.56
CA LEU A 35 15.10 -2.09 10.07
C LEU A 35 16.11 -1.02 10.47
N ILE A 36 15.74 0.25 10.30
CA ILE A 36 16.52 1.36 10.86
C ILE A 36 16.58 1.22 12.39
N GLN A 37 17.76 1.47 12.97
CA GLN A 37 18.05 1.20 14.40
C GLN A 37 17.09 1.91 15.37
N ALA A 38 16.55 3.06 15.00
CA ALA A 38 15.56 3.81 15.79
C ALA A 38 14.21 3.07 15.93
N LEU A 39 13.97 2.04 15.13
CA LEU A 39 12.71 1.30 15.04
C LEU A 39 12.85 -0.08 15.69
N ARG A 40 11.88 -0.42 16.55
CA ARG A 40 11.73 -1.78 17.05
C ARG A 40 10.45 -2.42 16.55
N PRO A 41 10.51 -3.65 16.05
CA PRO A 41 9.31 -4.40 15.79
C PRO A 41 8.58 -4.66 17.11
N PHE A 42 7.28 -4.40 17.16
CA PHE A 42 6.43 -4.88 18.26
C PHE A 42 5.35 -5.80 17.67
N ASN A 43 5.03 -6.87 18.39
CA ASN A 43 4.03 -7.85 17.96
C ASN A 43 4.35 -8.52 16.60
N ILE A 44 5.63 -8.73 16.29
CA ILE A 44 6.06 -9.47 15.08
C ILE A 44 6.65 -10.81 15.50
N ASN A 45 6.13 -11.90 14.93
CA ASN A 45 6.65 -13.24 15.18
C ASN A 45 8.14 -13.35 14.83
N TYR A 46 8.87 -14.22 15.54
CA TYR A 46 10.30 -14.47 15.30
C TYR A 46 10.54 -14.82 13.82
N GLY A 47 11.26 -13.95 13.11
CA GLY A 47 11.60 -14.13 11.68
C GLY A 47 11.70 -12.83 10.89
N GLY A 48 11.00 -11.77 11.29
CA GLY A 48 10.99 -10.49 10.58
C GLY A 48 9.60 -10.10 10.06
N ILE A 49 9.54 -9.05 9.25
CA ILE A 49 8.29 -8.56 8.67
C ILE A 49 7.95 -9.39 7.43
N LYS A 50 6.71 -9.90 7.36
CA LYS A 50 6.24 -10.74 6.27
C LYS A 50 5.42 -9.93 5.27
N PHE A 51 5.74 -10.11 4.00
CA PHE A 51 4.99 -9.64 2.85
C PHE A 51 4.42 -10.86 2.14
N TYR A 52 3.12 -10.83 1.86
CA TYR A 52 2.42 -11.86 1.12
C TYR A 52 2.15 -11.34 -0.28
N GLN A 53 2.79 -11.92 -1.28
CA GLN A 53 2.65 -11.52 -2.67
C GLN A 53 1.85 -12.56 -3.44
N LEU A 54 0.73 -12.13 -4.01
CA LEU A 54 -0.08 -12.94 -4.92
C LEU A 54 -0.14 -12.23 -6.27
N ARG A 55 0.64 -12.72 -7.24
CA ARG A 55 0.84 -12.06 -8.53
C ARG A 55 1.37 -10.62 -8.32
N ASN A 56 0.58 -9.62 -8.71
CA ASN A 56 0.86 -8.20 -8.55
C ASN A 56 0.37 -7.63 -7.21
N LYS A 57 -0.41 -8.37 -6.42
CA LYS A 57 -0.95 -7.88 -5.14
C LYS A 57 0.02 -8.20 -4.00
N VAL A 58 0.40 -7.19 -3.22
CA VAL A 58 1.24 -7.32 -2.02
C VAL A 58 0.42 -6.93 -0.80
N VAL A 59 0.41 -7.79 0.22
CA VAL A 59 -0.23 -7.56 1.53
C VAL A 59 0.83 -7.61 2.62
N HIS A 60 0.80 -6.67 3.55
CA HIS A 60 1.73 -6.67 4.68
C HIS A 60 1.08 -6.11 5.95
N ASN A 61 1.53 -6.64 7.09
CA ASN A 61 1.13 -6.18 8.40
C ASN A 61 2.35 -6.14 9.31
N PHE A 62 2.62 -5.00 9.94
CA PHE A 62 3.69 -4.91 10.94
C PHE A 62 3.47 -3.79 11.95
N GLY A 63 3.97 -3.99 13.16
CA GLY A 63 4.01 -3.00 14.23
C GLY A 63 5.41 -2.42 14.42
N LEU A 64 5.53 -1.09 14.47
CA LEU A 64 6.76 -0.36 14.79
C LEU A 64 6.65 0.48 16.05
N GLN A 65 7.61 0.31 16.96
CA GLN A 65 7.85 1.15 18.11
C GLN A 65 9.01 2.08 17.78
N PHE A 66 8.78 3.38 17.85
CA PHE A 66 9.79 4.42 17.63
C PHE A 66 10.46 4.71 18.96
N ARG A 67 11.79 4.57 19.05
CA ARG A 67 12.52 4.89 20.30
C ARG A 67 12.82 6.37 20.44
N GLU A 68 13.12 6.98 19.32
CA GLU A 68 13.49 8.38 19.17
C GLU A 68 12.55 9.03 18.16
N GLU A 69 12.68 10.34 17.98
CA GLU A 69 11.98 11.00 16.89
C GLU A 69 12.39 10.41 15.54
N PHE A 70 11.41 10.20 14.66
CA PHE A 70 11.64 9.51 13.40
C PHE A 70 10.92 10.18 12.24
N LEU A 71 11.67 10.42 11.17
CA LEU A 71 11.16 10.81 9.87
C LEU A 71 12.05 10.13 8.83
N GLY A 72 11.50 9.22 8.03
CA GLY A 72 12.35 8.46 7.12
C GLY A 72 11.79 7.13 6.64
N PHE A 73 12.66 6.40 5.93
CA PHE A 73 12.39 5.04 5.48
C PHE A 73 12.54 4.03 6.61
N VAL A 74 11.62 3.07 6.69
CA VAL A 74 11.57 2.03 7.74
C VAL A 74 12.71 1.04 7.62
N PHE A 75 13.14 0.74 6.39
CA PHE A 75 14.19 -0.24 6.11
C PHE A 75 15.44 0.44 5.57
N ALA A 76 16.60 -0.11 5.91
CA ALA A 76 17.89 0.27 5.31
C ALA A 76 18.00 -0.17 3.84
N SER A 77 17.27 -1.23 3.46
CA SER A 77 17.16 -1.73 2.09
C SER A 77 15.82 -2.43 1.90
N PHE A 78 15.11 -2.13 0.82
CA PHE A 78 13.80 -2.70 0.50
C PHE A 78 13.90 -3.71 -0.66
N PRO A 79 13.26 -4.90 -0.59
CA PRO A 79 13.34 -5.91 -1.65
C PRO A 79 12.80 -5.42 -2.98
N GLU A 80 13.52 -5.70 -4.07
CA GLU A 80 13.15 -5.22 -5.42
C GLU A 80 11.87 -5.90 -5.94
N GLU A 81 11.63 -7.15 -5.53
CA GLU A 81 10.44 -7.91 -5.94
C GLU A 81 9.14 -7.30 -5.39
N LEU A 82 9.26 -6.47 -4.35
CA LEU A 82 8.18 -5.77 -3.69
C LEU A 82 8.04 -4.31 -4.14
N TRP A 83 8.87 -3.82 -5.08
CA TRP A 83 8.79 -2.43 -5.52
C TRP A 83 7.41 -2.12 -6.12
N PRO A 84 6.75 -1.05 -5.66
CA PRO A 84 5.53 -0.60 -6.30
C PRO A 84 5.87 0.11 -7.62
N PHE A 85 4.98 0.02 -8.62
CA PHE A 85 5.12 0.76 -9.89
C PHE A 85 5.25 2.28 -9.68
N SER A 86 4.63 2.80 -8.62
CA SER A 86 4.67 4.21 -8.26
C SER A 86 4.54 4.38 -6.75
N LYS A 87 4.83 5.58 -6.26
CA LYS A 87 4.65 5.96 -4.85
C LYS A 87 3.21 5.66 -4.38
N HIS A 88 3.07 4.73 -3.44
CA HIS A 88 1.79 4.36 -2.84
C HIS A 88 1.60 5.14 -1.54
N ALA A 89 0.68 6.12 -1.49
CA ALA A 89 0.40 6.84 -0.25
C ALA A 89 -0.33 5.94 0.74
N LEU A 90 0.11 5.98 2.00
CA LEU A 90 -0.34 5.13 3.07
C LEU A 90 -0.68 6.01 4.28
N VAL A 91 -1.96 6.18 4.60
CA VAL A 91 -2.37 6.83 5.84
C VAL A 91 -2.50 5.76 6.91
N LEU A 92 -1.78 5.95 8.02
CA LEU A 92 -1.50 4.89 9.00
C LEU A 92 -2.32 4.98 10.28
N GLY A 93 -2.88 6.16 10.52
CA GLY A 93 -3.70 6.43 11.69
C GLY A 93 -3.71 7.91 12.01
N ASP A 94 -4.68 8.30 12.81
CA ASP A 94 -4.79 9.62 13.44
C ASP A 94 -4.80 9.44 14.94
N ASP A 95 -4.05 10.28 15.64
CA ASP A 95 -4.28 10.49 17.07
C ASP A 95 -5.29 11.62 17.23
N VAL A 96 -6.56 11.23 17.34
CA VAL A 96 -7.72 12.12 17.52
C VAL A 96 -7.48 13.14 18.65
N GLY A 97 -6.66 12.82 19.66
CA GLY A 97 -6.31 13.70 20.79
C GLY A 97 -5.10 14.61 20.57
N HIS A 98 -4.25 14.32 19.58
CA HIS A 98 -3.07 15.12 19.24
C HIS A 98 -3.14 15.76 17.85
N LYS A 99 -4.21 15.52 17.08
CA LYS A 99 -4.47 16.07 15.73
C LYS A 99 -3.32 15.79 14.76
N GLN A 100 -2.68 14.64 14.93
CA GLN A 100 -1.50 14.23 14.18
C GLN A 100 -1.88 13.04 13.31
N ASN A 101 -1.85 13.25 12.00
CA ASN A 101 -2.06 12.17 11.05
C ASN A 101 -0.72 11.53 10.74
N VAL A 102 -0.53 10.28 11.13
CA VAL A 102 0.63 9.52 10.67
C VAL A 102 0.41 9.24 9.19
N MET A 103 1.22 9.89 8.37
CA MET A 103 1.22 9.72 6.92
C MET A 103 2.49 9.03 6.51
N GLY A 104 2.36 8.14 5.56
CA GLY A 104 3.48 7.49 4.92
C GLY A 104 3.23 7.29 3.45
N TYR A 105 4.24 6.75 2.81
CA TYR A 105 4.11 6.21 1.47
C TYR A 105 5.08 5.05 1.29
N ILE A 106 4.82 4.17 0.35
CA ILE A 106 5.74 3.14 -0.06
C ILE A 106 6.27 3.52 -1.45
N SER A 107 7.59 3.50 -1.62
CA SER A 107 8.23 3.62 -2.93
C SER A 107 9.20 2.47 -3.14
N GLU A 108 9.99 2.51 -4.21
CA GLU A 108 11.11 1.61 -4.46
C GLU A 108 12.13 1.57 -3.30
N LYS A 109 12.18 2.62 -2.46
CA LYS A 109 13.02 2.66 -1.25
C LYS A 109 12.35 2.05 -0.02
N GLY A 110 11.09 1.62 -0.13
CA GLY A 110 10.27 1.05 0.93
C GLY A 110 9.33 2.05 1.60
N PRO A 111 8.74 1.68 2.75
CA PRO A 111 7.83 2.52 3.51
C PRO A 111 8.58 3.71 4.12
N TYR A 112 8.12 4.92 3.82
CA TYR A 112 8.54 6.18 4.41
C TYR A 112 7.43 6.67 5.35
N LEU A 113 7.78 7.06 6.57
CA LEU A 113 6.82 7.49 7.59
C LEU A 113 7.14 8.88 8.12
N GLY A 114 6.09 9.64 8.42
CA GLY A 114 6.12 10.93 9.11
C GLY A 114 4.74 11.29 9.67
N VAL A 115 4.64 12.46 10.28
CA VAL A 115 3.36 13.01 10.78
C VAL A 115 3.00 14.25 9.99
N SER A 116 1.76 14.33 9.51
CA SER A 116 1.21 15.56 8.96
C SER A 116 0.42 16.32 10.02
N ILE A 117 0.72 17.61 10.17
CA ILE A 117 -0.05 18.55 10.99
C ILE A 117 -0.98 19.34 10.07
N GLY A 118 -2.09 18.74 9.67
CA GLY A 118 -3.17 19.43 8.94
C GLY A 118 -2.93 19.72 7.45
N SER A 119 -1.74 19.45 6.89
CA SER A 119 -1.47 19.53 5.44
C SER A 119 -0.41 18.52 5.01
N VAL A 120 -0.54 17.98 3.79
CA VAL A 120 0.43 17.08 3.16
C VAL A 120 1.80 17.71 2.94
N ASP A 121 1.90 19.04 2.94
CA ASP A 121 3.15 19.79 2.79
C ASP A 121 3.88 20.00 4.13
N GLN A 122 3.22 19.69 5.25
CA GLN A 122 3.75 19.89 6.60
C GLN A 122 4.00 18.53 7.28
N ILE A 123 4.89 17.74 6.68
CA ILE A 123 5.34 16.47 7.27
C ILE A 123 6.46 16.76 8.26
N THR A 124 6.28 16.30 9.50
CA THR A 124 7.24 16.37 10.61
C THR A 124 7.57 14.98 11.15
N SER A 125 8.49 14.91 12.11
CA SER A 125 8.88 13.67 12.78
C SER A 125 7.76 13.08 13.64
N ILE A 126 7.68 11.75 13.63
CA ILE A 126 6.92 10.96 14.60
C ILE A 126 7.69 11.04 15.92
N LYS A 127 7.01 11.37 17.02
CA LYS A 127 7.65 11.43 18.35
C LYS A 127 8.13 10.04 18.79
N GLY A 128 9.24 10.00 19.54
CA GLY A 128 9.68 8.79 20.21
C GLY A 128 8.63 8.24 21.19
N ASN A 129 8.75 6.96 21.52
CA ASN A 129 7.79 6.16 22.29
C ASN A 129 6.40 5.97 21.65
N THR A 130 6.24 6.35 20.38
CA THR A 130 5.03 6.06 19.59
C THR A 130 5.00 4.61 19.14
N HIS A 131 3.80 4.02 19.08
CA HIS A 131 3.57 2.71 18.47
C HIS A 131 2.64 2.87 17.28
N ILE A 132 3.02 2.32 16.13
CA ILE A 132 2.20 2.31 14.92
C ILE A 132 2.03 0.88 14.46
N ALA A 133 0.77 0.46 14.26
CA ALA A 133 0.44 -0.77 13.57
C ALA A 133 0.00 -0.43 12.15
N ILE A 134 0.63 -1.08 11.17
CA ILE A 134 0.39 -0.89 9.74
C ILE A 134 -0.21 -2.16 9.18
N ALA A 135 -1.32 -2.02 8.45
CA ALA A 135 -1.96 -3.08 7.69
C ALA A 135 -2.36 -2.49 6.33
N ASP A 136 -1.70 -2.92 5.26
CA ASP A 136 -1.94 -2.34 3.93
C ASP A 136 -1.78 -3.33 2.79
N ILE A 137 -2.33 -2.93 1.64
CA ILE A 137 -2.36 -3.68 0.40
C ILE A 137 -2.05 -2.73 -0.75
N TYR A 138 -1.05 -3.06 -1.56
CA TYR A 138 -0.77 -2.37 -2.81
C TYR A 138 -0.57 -3.35 -3.96
N TYR A 139 -0.65 -2.82 -5.18
CA TYR A 139 -0.40 -3.56 -6.39
C TYR A 139 0.89 -3.06 -7.05
N THR A 140 1.72 -3.97 -7.52
CA THR A 140 3.06 -3.67 -8.06
C THR A 140 3.05 -3.17 -9.50
N ASP A 141 1.93 -3.27 -10.21
CA ASP A 141 1.75 -2.90 -11.62
C ASP A 141 0.78 -1.74 -11.85
N TYR A 142 0.08 -1.30 -10.79
CA TYR A 142 -0.86 -0.19 -10.88
C TYR A 142 -0.34 1.05 -10.16
N LYS A 143 -0.65 2.21 -10.75
CA LYS A 143 -0.56 3.48 -10.04
C LYS A 143 -1.78 3.62 -9.14
N SER A 144 -1.61 3.31 -7.86
CA SER A 144 -2.64 3.57 -6.86
C SER A 144 -2.65 5.05 -6.50
N LEU A 145 -3.80 5.71 -6.66
CA LEU A 145 -4.01 7.06 -6.18
C LEU A 145 -4.89 6.99 -4.92
N LYS A 146 -4.29 6.72 -3.76
CA LYS A 146 -5.03 6.86 -2.49
C LYS A 146 -5.02 8.33 -2.11
N ARG A 147 -6.19 8.98 -2.10
CA ARG A 147 -6.34 10.37 -1.67
C ARG A 147 -6.88 10.36 -0.24
N ALA A 148 -6.08 10.87 0.70
CA ALA A 148 -6.61 11.24 2.01
C ALA A 148 -7.58 12.41 1.79
N THR A 149 -8.85 12.23 2.12
CA THR A 149 -9.83 13.32 2.09
C THR A 149 -9.88 13.98 3.46
N SER A 150 -9.95 15.31 3.50
CA SER A 150 -10.18 16.04 4.76
C SER A 150 -11.45 15.54 5.43
N ASP A 151 -11.53 15.62 6.76
CA ASP A 151 -12.73 15.33 7.54
C ASP A 151 -13.93 16.15 7.02
N VAL A 152 -14.69 15.56 6.09
CA VAL A 152 -15.82 16.20 5.41
C VAL A 152 -17.11 16.11 6.24
N ASN A 153 -17.15 15.23 7.25
CA ASN A 153 -18.32 14.99 8.08
C ASN A 153 -18.17 15.52 9.52
N GLY A 154 -17.03 16.11 9.87
CA GLY A 154 -16.77 16.71 11.18
C GLY A 154 -16.65 15.70 12.32
N ASP A 155 -16.34 14.43 12.01
CA ASP A 155 -16.22 13.37 13.03
C ASP A 155 -14.79 13.20 13.54
N GLY A 156 -13.88 14.08 13.12
CA GLY A 156 -12.47 14.07 13.46
C GLY A 156 -11.67 13.02 12.72
N LYS A 157 -12.25 12.31 11.73
CA LYS A 157 -11.55 11.24 11.01
C LYS A 157 -11.19 11.67 9.60
N ILE A 158 -9.95 11.41 9.22
CA ILE A 158 -9.53 11.46 7.82
C ILE A 158 -9.97 10.15 7.15
N ASN A 159 -10.88 10.27 6.18
CA ASN A 159 -11.28 9.14 5.35
C ASN A 159 -10.25 8.95 4.22
N ILE A 160 -9.92 7.69 3.93
CA ILE A 160 -9.03 7.33 2.82
C ILE A 160 -9.90 6.74 1.73
N VAL A 161 -9.87 7.33 0.54
CA VAL A 161 -10.57 6.81 -0.64
C VAL A 161 -9.53 6.22 -1.59
N ASP A 162 -9.75 4.97 -1.99
CA ASP A 162 -8.93 4.27 -2.97
C ASP A 162 -9.44 4.57 -4.38
N ASP A 163 -8.76 5.45 -5.12
CA ASP A 163 -9.02 5.66 -6.55
C ASP A 163 -8.06 4.80 -7.39
N TRP A 164 -8.63 3.90 -8.20
CA TRP A 164 -7.88 3.03 -9.11
C TRP A 164 -7.89 3.62 -10.53
N HIS A 165 -6.70 3.86 -11.12
CA HIS A 165 -6.58 4.19 -12.54
C HIS A 165 -5.93 3.03 -13.31
N ILE A 166 -6.62 2.52 -14.34
CA ILE A 166 -6.02 1.62 -15.31
C ILE A 166 -5.16 2.46 -16.25
N ILE A 167 -3.83 2.34 -16.17
CA ILE A 167 -2.95 2.83 -17.22
C ILE A 167 -2.96 1.76 -18.32
N LEU A 168 -3.75 1.99 -19.37
CA LEU A 168 -3.64 1.23 -20.61
C LEU A 168 -2.38 1.74 -21.32
N LEU A 169 -1.25 1.04 -21.20
CA LEU A 169 -0.13 1.23 -22.11
C LEU A 169 -0.53 0.59 -23.45
N LEU A 170 -0.97 1.42 -24.40
CA LEU A 170 -0.94 1.06 -25.81
C LEU A 170 0.54 0.94 -26.19
N MET A 171 1.00 -0.29 -26.39
CA MET A 171 2.24 -0.52 -27.15
C MET A 171 1.87 -0.41 -28.63
N GLU A 172 2.36 0.64 -29.30
CA GLU A 172 2.48 0.67 -30.77
C GLU A 172 3.59 -0.27 -31.25
#